data_AF-Q3YAP1-F1
#
_entry.id   AF-Q3YAP1-F1
#
_cell.length_a   1.000
_cell.length_b   1.000
_cell.length_c   1.000
_cell.angle_alpha   90.00
_cell.angle_beta   90.00
_cell.angle_gamma   90.00
#
_symmetry.space_group_name_H-M   'P 1'
#
loop_
_entity.id
_entity.type
_entity.pdbx_description
1 polymer ?
#
loop_
_entity_poly.entity_id
_entity_poly.type
_entity_poly.pdbx_seq_one_letter_code
_entity_poly.pdbx_strand_id
1 'polypeptide(L)'
;QKVREHLQNLENSAFTADRHRKRKLLENSTLNSKLLKVNGSTTAICATGLRNLGNTCFMNTILQSLSNIEQFCCYFKELPAVELRNGKTAGRRTYHTRSQGDNNVSLVEEFRKTLCALWQGSQTAFSPESLFYVVWKIMPNFRGYQQQDAHEFMRYLLDHLHL
;
A
#
# COMPACT_ATOMS: atom_id res chain seq x y z
N GLN A 1 2.83 -46.62 -15.37
CA GLN A 1 1.75 -45.93 -16.09
C GLN A 1 0.62 -45.44 -15.15
N LYS A 2 -0.18 -46.32 -14.54
CA LYS A 2 -1.43 -45.94 -13.82
C LYS A 2 -1.30 -44.98 -12.63
N VAL A 3 -0.21 -45.04 -11.86
CA VAL A 3 -0.03 -44.16 -10.67
C VAL A 3 0.24 -42.70 -11.07
N ARG A 4 0.98 -42.49 -12.18
CA ARG A 4 1.30 -41.15 -12.68
C ARG A 4 0.06 -40.42 -13.21
N GLU A 5 -0.82 -41.15 -13.89
CA GLU A 5 -2.11 -40.65 -14.37
C GLU A 5 -3.04 -40.30 -13.19
N HIS A 6 -3.01 -41.08 -12.11
CA HIS A 6 -3.82 -40.79 -10.92
C HIS A 6 -3.36 -39.51 -10.19
N LEU A 7 -2.05 -39.30 -10.04
CA LEU A 7 -1.51 -38.08 -9.45
C LEU A 7 -1.81 -36.83 -10.29
N GLN A 8 -1.74 -36.96 -11.61
CA GLN A 8 -2.04 -35.85 -12.52
C GLN A 8 -3.55 -35.51 -12.53
N ASN A 9 -4.41 -36.51 -12.37
CA ASN A 9 -5.85 -36.29 -12.18
C ASN A 9 -6.18 -35.62 -10.84
N LEU A 10 -5.46 -35.96 -9.76
CA LEU A 10 -5.60 -35.31 -8.45
C LEU A 10 -5.14 -33.84 -8.51
N GLU A 11 -4.00 -33.53 -9.13
CA GLU A 11 -3.54 -32.14 -9.33
C GLU A 11 -4.53 -31.31 -10.15
N ASN A 12 -5.07 -31.88 -11.24
CA ASN A 12 -6.06 -31.20 -12.08
C ASN A 12 -7.39 -30.95 -11.33
N SER A 13 -7.80 -31.87 -10.45
CA SER A 13 -8.99 -31.70 -9.61
C SER A 13 -8.79 -30.63 -8.52
N ALA A 14 -7.61 -30.56 -7.90
CA ALA A 14 -7.26 -29.53 -6.93
C ALA A 14 -7.19 -28.14 -7.57
N PHE A 15 -6.64 -28.03 -8.79
CA PHE A 15 -6.54 -26.76 -9.54
C PHE A 15 -7.88 -26.21 -10.04
N THR A 16 -8.88 -27.06 -10.22
CA THR A 16 -10.23 -26.64 -10.65
C THR A 16 -11.09 -26.25 -9.44
N ALA A 17 -10.99 -26.99 -8.32
CA ALA A 17 -11.63 -26.64 -7.07
C ALA A 17 -11.13 -25.29 -6.51
N ASP A 18 -9.82 -25.02 -6.59
CA ASP A 18 -9.24 -23.76 -6.09
C ASP A 18 -9.63 -22.55 -6.96
N ARG A 19 -9.79 -22.75 -8.28
CA ARG A 19 -10.33 -21.71 -9.19
C ARG A 19 -11.77 -21.33 -8.86
N HIS A 20 -12.62 -22.30 -8.53
CA HIS A 20 -14.00 -22.02 -8.11
C HIS A 20 -14.07 -21.36 -6.73
N ARG A 21 -13.19 -21.74 -5.80
CA ARG A 21 -13.08 -21.09 -4.48
C ARG A 21 -12.59 -19.65 -4.58
N LYS A 22 -11.58 -19.36 -5.43
CA LYS A 22 -11.13 -17.99 -5.73
C LYS A 22 -12.22 -17.14 -6.39
N ARG A 23 -13.00 -17.71 -7.31
CA ARG A 23 -14.07 -17.00 -8.02
C ARG A 23 -15.24 -16.65 -7.10
N LYS A 24 -15.60 -17.55 -6.17
CA LYS A 24 -16.63 -17.32 -5.16
C LYS A 24 -16.20 -16.33 -4.05
N LEU A 25 -14.90 -16.28 -3.73
CA LEU A 25 -14.32 -15.25 -2.86
C LEU A 25 -14.24 -13.88 -3.54
N LEU A 26 -13.94 -13.81 -4.85
CA LEU A 26 -13.97 -12.55 -5.61
C LEU A 26 -15.38 -11.96 -5.69
N GLU A 27 -16.40 -12.78 -5.99
CA GLU A 27 -17.81 -12.34 -6.04
C GLU A 27 -18.30 -11.82 -4.68
N ASN A 28 -17.92 -12.47 -3.56
CA ASN A 28 -18.27 -11.99 -2.22
C ASN A 28 -17.44 -10.79 -1.74
N SER A 29 -16.29 -10.48 -2.36
CA SER A 29 -15.45 -9.33 -1.98
C SER A 29 -15.84 -8.02 -2.69
N THR A 30 -16.81 -8.05 -3.62
CA THR A 30 -17.10 -6.93 -4.52
C THR A 30 -17.93 -5.80 -3.87
N LEU A 31 -18.22 -5.83 -2.57
CA LEU A 31 -19.02 -4.75 -1.95
C LEU A 31 -18.74 -4.53 -0.46
N ASN A 32 -17.47 -4.28 -0.13
CA ASN A 32 -17.14 -3.46 1.05
C ASN A 32 -16.87 -2.01 0.61
N SER A 33 -17.74 -1.44 -0.25
CA SER A 33 -17.77 0.00 -0.42
C SER A 33 -18.28 0.59 0.89
N LYS A 34 -17.37 1.13 1.69
CA LYS A 34 -17.72 1.94 2.86
C LYS A 34 -18.65 3.04 2.36
N LEU A 35 -19.90 3.00 2.81
CA LEU A 35 -20.95 3.89 2.35
C LEU A 35 -21.03 5.04 3.36
N LEU A 36 -20.43 6.19 3.06
CA LEU A 36 -20.65 7.38 3.88
C LEU A 36 -21.94 8.04 3.42
N LYS A 37 -22.98 7.99 4.25
CA LYS A 37 -24.19 8.80 4.05
C LYS A 37 -23.88 10.25 4.40
N VAL A 38 -23.72 11.10 3.39
CA VAL A 38 -23.73 12.55 3.57
C VAL A 38 -24.88 13.12 2.73
N ASN A 39 -25.89 13.67 3.40
CA ASN A 39 -27.03 14.38 2.79
C ASN A 39 -27.83 13.61 1.72
N GLY A 40 -28.19 12.36 2.00
CA GLY A 40 -29.17 11.61 1.19
C GLY A 40 -28.67 11.13 -0.18
N SER A 41 -27.44 11.45 -0.58
CA SER A 41 -26.77 10.84 -1.73
C SER A 41 -25.78 9.78 -1.24
N THR A 42 -25.93 8.58 -1.78
CA THR A 42 -25.04 7.46 -1.53
C THR A 42 -23.80 7.62 -2.41
N THR A 43 -22.78 8.32 -1.95
CA THR A 43 -21.46 8.28 -2.59
C THR A 43 -20.74 7.03 -2.12
N ALA A 44 -20.58 6.05 -3.01
CA ALA A 44 -19.64 4.96 -2.77
C ALA A 44 -18.27 5.59 -2.48
N ILE A 45 -17.62 5.25 -1.35
CA ILE A 45 -16.22 5.61 -1.16
C ILE A 45 -15.47 4.98 -2.33
N CYS A 46 -14.99 5.83 -3.24
CA CYS A 46 -14.18 5.40 -4.36
C CYS A 46 -12.88 4.85 -3.79
N ALA A 47 -12.52 3.62 -4.17
CA ALA A 47 -11.22 3.07 -3.80
C ALA A 47 -10.13 3.90 -4.48
N THR A 48 -9.31 4.62 -3.70
CA THR A 48 -8.19 5.40 -4.23
C THR A 48 -7.04 4.45 -4.61
N GLY A 49 -6.65 4.46 -5.89
CA GLY A 49 -5.48 3.74 -6.38
C GLY A 49 -4.16 4.39 -5.96
N LEU A 50 -3.04 3.71 -6.23
CA LEU A 50 -1.69 4.27 -6.07
C LEU A 50 -1.01 4.41 -7.42
N ARG A 51 -0.41 5.57 -7.69
CA ARG A 51 0.41 5.78 -8.88
C ARG A 51 1.67 4.93 -8.80
N ASN A 52 2.05 4.31 -9.91
CA ASN A 52 3.33 3.61 -10.02
C ASN A 52 4.41 4.65 -10.35
N LEU A 53 5.48 4.71 -9.55
CA LEU A 53 6.54 5.70 -9.66
C LEU A 53 7.80 5.15 -10.35
N GLY A 54 7.64 4.06 -11.12
CA GLY A 54 8.72 3.34 -11.79
C GLY A 54 9.04 2.04 -11.04
N ASN A 55 8.48 0.92 -11.52
CA ASN A 55 8.64 -0.40 -10.92
C ASN A 55 8.25 -0.48 -9.42
N THR A 56 7.38 0.41 -8.93
CA THR A 56 6.97 0.46 -7.52
C THR A 56 5.70 -0.33 -7.21
N CYS A 57 5.27 -1.23 -8.11
CA CYS A 57 4.03 -2.00 -7.91
C CYS A 57 4.11 -2.93 -6.70
N PHE A 58 5.30 -3.47 -6.38
CA PHE A 58 5.54 -4.27 -5.18
C PHE A 58 5.15 -3.48 -3.91
N MET A 59 5.56 -2.22 -3.81
CA MET A 59 5.22 -1.34 -2.71
C MET A 59 3.72 -1.02 -2.71
N ASN A 60 3.16 -0.66 -3.87
CA ASN A 60 1.75 -0.30 -3.99
C ASN A 60 0.82 -1.43 -3.54
N THR A 61 1.13 -2.69 -3.89
CA THR A 61 0.35 -3.85 -3.44
C THR A 61 0.36 -3.98 -1.92
N ILE A 62 1.53 -3.84 -1.28
CA ILE A 62 1.63 -3.91 0.19
C ILE A 62 0.88 -2.76 0.86
N LEU A 63 1.02 -1.53 0.37
CA LEU A 63 0.32 -0.37 0.91
C LEU A 63 -1.20 -0.53 0.82
N GLN A 64 -1.70 -1.03 -0.31
CA GLN A 64 -3.13 -1.31 -0.50
C GLN A 64 -3.60 -2.44 0.44
N SER A 65 -2.85 -3.54 0.56
CA SER A 65 -3.17 -4.63 1.48
C SER A 65 -3.25 -4.16 2.93
N LEU A 66 -2.24 -3.43 3.41
CA LEU A 66 -2.23 -2.88 4.76
C LEU A 66 -3.34 -1.83 4.97
N SER A 67 -3.65 -1.03 3.94
CA SER A 67 -4.73 -0.03 4.03
C SER A 67 -6.13 -0.63 4.20
N ASN A 68 -6.28 -1.91 3.87
CA ASN A 68 -7.55 -2.64 4.00
C ASN A 68 -7.67 -3.40 5.34
N ILE A 69 -6.64 -3.39 6.18
CA ILE A 69 -6.72 -3.93 7.54
C ILE A 69 -7.22 -2.81 8.46
N GLU A 70 -8.50 -2.84 8.81
CA GLU A 70 -9.17 -1.75 9.52
C GLU A 70 -8.48 -1.36 10.83
N GLN A 71 -8.17 -2.34 11.70
CA GLN A 71 -7.55 -2.10 13.00
C GLN A 71 -6.18 -1.45 12.86
N PHE A 72 -5.39 -1.93 11.88
CA PHE A 72 -4.07 -1.40 11.58
C PHE A 72 -4.17 0.06 11.08
N CYS A 73 -5.08 0.35 10.16
CA CYS A 73 -5.28 1.71 9.67
C CYS A 73 -5.76 2.69 10.74
N CYS A 74 -6.73 2.28 11.56
CA CYS A 74 -7.25 3.12 12.64
C CYS A 74 -6.14 3.50 13.61
N TYR A 75 -5.33 2.53 14.03
CA TYR A 75 -4.16 2.77 14.88
C TYR A 75 -3.25 3.87 14.33
N PHE A 76 -2.77 3.73 13.09
CA PHE A 76 -1.87 4.74 12.52
C PHE A 76 -2.54 6.10 12.34
N LYS A 77 -3.80 6.15 11.90
CA LYS A 77 -4.53 7.41 11.68
C LYS A 77 -4.75 8.20 12.98
N GLU A 78 -4.87 7.52 14.11
CA GLU A 78 -5.05 8.13 15.44
C GLU A 78 -3.75 8.57 16.09
N LEU A 79 -2.58 8.18 15.55
CA LEU A 79 -1.29 8.67 16.03
C LEU A 79 -1.22 10.21 15.89
N PRO A 80 -0.63 10.90 16.89
CA PRO A 80 -0.42 12.34 16.79
C PRO A 80 0.46 12.64 15.59
N ALA A 81 0.08 13.64 14.80
CA ALA A 81 0.90 14.11 13.69
C ALA A 81 2.27 14.53 14.23
N VAL A 82 3.33 13.95 13.69
CA VAL A 82 4.69 14.31 14.11
C VAL A 82 5.04 15.64 13.47
N GLU A 83 5.18 16.69 14.28
CA GLU A 83 5.75 17.95 13.83
C GLU A 83 7.23 17.74 13.49
N LEU A 84 7.50 17.45 12.22
CA LEU A 84 8.85 17.59 11.69
C LEU A 84 9.20 19.07 11.79
N ARG A 85 10.37 19.39 12.36
CA ARG A 85 10.86 20.78 12.43
C ARG A 85 11.00 21.32 11.01
N ASN A 86 9.98 22.04 10.54
CA ASN A 86 9.93 22.59 9.20
C ASN A 86 10.98 23.70 9.05
N GLY A 87 12.07 23.41 8.35
CA GLY A 87 12.74 24.42 7.55
C GLY A 87 11.74 24.92 6.50
N LYS A 88 11.45 26.23 6.52
CA LYS A 88 10.46 26.88 5.65
C LYS A 88 10.78 26.64 4.16
N THR A 89 9.96 25.87 3.46
CA THR A 89 9.86 25.96 2.00
C THR A 89 8.46 25.63 1.50
N ALA A 90 7.56 26.60 1.67
CA ALA A 90 6.34 26.65 0.89
C ALA A 90 6.70 26.92 -0.60
N GLY A 91 6.18 26.09 -1.51
CA GLY A 91 5.91 26.55 -2.88
C GLY A 91 6.91 26.22 -4.00
N ARG A 92 7.74 25.16 -3.91
CA ARG A 92 8.47 24.68 -5.10
C ARG A 92 8.18 23.22 -5.38
N ARG A 93 7.77 22.94 -6.64
CA ARG A 93 7.75 21.59 -7.22
C ARG A 93 9.15 20.99 -7.06
N THR A 94 9.30 20.08 -6.13
CA THR A 94 10.60 19.56 -5.71
C THR A 94 11.05 18.48 -6.70
N TYR A 95 11.88 18.87 -7.67
CA TYR A 95 12.84 17.93 -8.23
C TYR A 95 13.81 17.57 -7.09
N HIS A 96 13.81 16.32 -6.65
CA HIS A 96 14.70 15.85 -5.59
C HIS A 96 16.16 15.89 -6.06
N THR A 97 16.83 17.02 -5.91
CA THR A 97 18.28 17.11 -6.00
C THR A 97 18.90 16.59 -4.70
N ARG A 98 19.96 15.79 -4.84
CA ARG A 98 20.61 14.92 -3.83
C ARG A 98 21.22 15.62 -2.60
N SER A 99 20.92 16.88 -2.34
CA SER A 99 21.69 17.70 -1.39
C SER A 99 20.84 18.75 -0.69
N GLN A 100 20.01 18.33 0.27
CA GLN A 100 19.45 19.21 1.31
C GLN A 100 19.51 18.44 2.63
N GLY A 101 20.35 18.93 3.54
CA GLY A 101 20.70 18.30 4.82
C GLY A 101 19.52 18.17 5.77
N ASP A 102 19.61 17.18 6.65
CA ASP A 102 18.85 17.01 7.90
C ASP A 102 17.37 17.39 7.91
N ASN A 103 16.66 17.07 6.84
CA ASN A 103 15.23 16.82 6.96
C ASN A 103 15.08 15.52 7.75
N ASN A 104 14.69 15.63 9.02
CA ASN A 104 14.27 14.48 9.81
C ASN A 104 13.10 13.85 9.05
N VAL A 105 13.25 12.61 8.58
CA VAL A 105 12.23 11.95 7.76
C VAL A 105 11.64 10.84 8.59
N SER A 106 10.34 10.88 8.84
CA SER A 106 9.65 9.87 9.64
C SER A 106 8.90 8.92 8.73
N LEU A 107 9.30 7.64 8.75
CA LEU A 107 8.60 6.57 8.04
C LEU A 107 7.16 6.47 8.53
N VAL A 108 6.98 6.50 9.85
CA VAL A 108 5.67 6.40 10.50
C VAL A 108 4.74 7.53 10.02
N GLU A 109 5.23 8.76 9.95
CA GLU A 109 4.42 9.90 9.54
C GLU A 109 4.05 9.84 8.04
N GLU A 110 4.98 9.53 7.15
CA GLU A 110 4.68 9.43 5.71
C GLU A 110 3.80 8.20 5.39
N PHE A 111 3.96 7.13 6.15
CA PHE A 111 3.09 5.97 6.07
C PHE A 111 1.67 6.31 6.54
N ARG A 112 1.53 6.99 7.69
CA ARG A 112 0.26 7.49 8.21
C ARG A 112 -0.45 8.40 7.20
N LYS A 113 0.25 9.39 6.63
CA LYS A 113 -0.30 10.28 5.60
C LYS A 113 -0.84 9.51 4.39
N THR A 114 -0.10 8.48 3.96
CA THR A 114 -0.52 7.61 2.85
C THR A 114 -1.82 6.87 3.19
N LEU A 115 -1.93 6.29 4.39
CA LEU A 115 -3.15 5.63 4.85
C LEU A 115 -4.34 6.61 4.94
N CYS A 116 -4.12 7.82 5.46
CA CYS A 116 -5.13 8.87 5.50
C CYS A 116 -5.63 9.22 4.09
N ALA A 117 -4.72 9.42 3.13
CA ALA A 117 -5.07 9.77 1.76
C ALA A 117 -5.88 8.67 1.06
N LEU A 118 -5.50 7.40 1.23
CA LEU A 118 -6.22 6.26 0.67
C LEU A 118 -7.65 6.15 1.21
N TRP A 119 -7.85 6.45 2.50
CA TRP A 119 -9.17 6.37 3.14
C TRP A 119 -10.05 7.59 2.90
N GLN A 120 -9.49 8.74 2.53
CA GLN A 120 -10.28 9.93 2.19
C GLN A 120 -11.10 9.71 0.91
N GLY A 121 -10.65 8.87 -0.02
CA GLY A 121 -11.41 8.53 -1.23
C GLY A 121 -11.68 9.71 -2.18
N SER A 122 -10.99 10.84 -1.98
CA SER A 122 -11.25 12.10 -2.73
C SER A 122 -10.66 12.12 -4.13
N GLN A 123 -9.79 11.16 -4.46
CA GLN A 123 -9.08 11.06 -5.73
C GLN A 123 -9.10 9.62 -6.25
N THR A 124 -9.05 9.47 -7.58
CA THR A 124 -8.95 8.15 -8.24
C THR A 124 -7.59 7.49 -8.01
N ALA A 125 -6.51 8.27 -7.90
CA ALA A 125 -5.17 7.77 -7.64
C ALA A 125 -4.29 8.77 -6.86
N PHE A 126 -3.68 8.28 -5.77
CA PHE A 126 -2.74 9.01 -4.91
C PHE A 126 -1.28 8.70 -5.31
N SER A 127 -0.38 9.70 -5.20
CA SER A 127 1.06 9.55 -5.46
C SER A 127 1.84 9.49 -4.14
N PRO A 128 2.37 8.33 -3.72
CA PRO A 128 3.10 8.20 -2.45
C PRO A 128 4.58 8.61 -2.57
N GLU A 129 4.88 9.73 -3.25
CA GLU A 129 6.25 10.18 -3.52
C GLU A 129 7.08 10.43 -2.26
N SER A 130 6.47 11.07 -1.26
CA SER A 130 7.13 11.35 0.02
C SER A 130 7.49 10.06 0.75
N LEU A 131 6.54 9.11 0.85
CA LEU A 131 6.80 7.79 1.45
C LEU A 131 7.88 7.02 0.68
N PHE A 132 7.83 7.03 -0.66
CA PHE A 132 8.83 6.41 -1.51
C PHE A 132 10.24 6.95 -1.24
N TYR A 133 10.36 8.27 -1.13
CA TYR A 133 11.62 8.92 -0.76
C TYR A 133 12.12 8.48 0.63
N VAL A 134 11.23 8.37 1.62
CA VAL A 134 11.60 7.89 2.96
C VAL A 134 12.10 6.45 2.93
N VAL A 135 11.37 5.56 2.25
CA VAL A 135 11.73 4.15 2.08
C VAL A 135 13.12 4.04 1.47
N TRP A 136 13.41 4.80 0.41
CA TRP A 136 14.75 4.83 -0.17
C TRP A 136 15.80 5.34 0.80
N LYS A 137 15.50 6.37 1.60
CA LYS A 137 16.48 6.89 2.57
C LYS A 137 16.81 5.84 3.64
N ILE A 138 15.79 5.18 4.19
CA ILE A 138 15.89 4.31 5.36
C ILE A 138 16.23 2.85 5.00
N MET A 139 15.82 2.37 3.83
CA MET A 139 15.98 0.99 3.38
C MET A 139 16.82 0.93 2.09
N PRO A 140 18.16 0.98 2.19
CA PRO A 140 19.06 1.08 1.03
C PRO A 140 18.86 0.00 -0.03
N ASN A 141 18.45 -1.22 0.38
CA ASN A 141 18.24 -2.35 -0.52
C ASN A 141 17.11 -2.11 -1.54
N PHE A 142 16.16 -1.21 -1.22
CA PHE A 142 15.05 -0.87 -2.11
C PHE A 142 15.31 0.40 -2.93
N ARG A 143 16.51 1.00 -2.84
CA ARG A 143 16.86 2.20 -3.62
C ARG A 143 16.93 1.90 -5.11
N GLY A 144 16.54 2.89 -5.91
CA GLY A 144 16.50 2.77 -7.37
C GLY A 144 15.20 2.15 -7.87
N TYR A 145 15.08 2.07 -9.19
CA TYR A 145 13.84 1.71 -9.88
C TYR A 145 13.81 0.24 -10.32
N GLN A 146 14.48 -0.65 -9.59
CA GLN A 146 14.42 -2.08 -9.88
C GLN A 146 13.12 -2.68 -9.31
N GLN A 147 12.62 -3.73 -9.96
CA GLN A 147 11.54 -4.54 -9.39
C GLN A 147 12.06 -5.26 -8.14
N GLN A 148 11.20 -5.42 -7.14
CA GLN A 148 11.55 -5.98 -5.84
C GLN A 148 10.52 -7.03 -5.43
N ASP A 149 10.91 -7.90 -4.49
CA ASP A 149 9.98 -8.83 -3.87
C ASP A 149 9.06 -8.08 -2.89
N ALA A 150 7.74 -8.16 -3.11
CA ALA A 150 6.74 -7.49 -2.28
C ALA A 150 6.70 -8.03 -0.84
N HIS A 151 6.94 -9.31 -0.65
CA HIS A 151 6.99 -9.94 0.68
C HIS A 151 8.24 -9.50 1.44
N GLU A 152 9.40 -9.40 0.76
CA GLU A 152 10.60 -8.83 1.37
C GLU A 152 10.34 -7.39 1.80
N PHE A 153 9.80 -6.55 0.91
CA PHE A 153 9.43 -5.17 1.23
C PHE A 153 8.50 -5.08 2.45
N MET A 154 7.46 -5.92 2.52
CA MET A 154 6.52 -5.93 3.63
C MET A 154 7.22 -6.22 4.97
N ARG A 155 8.12 -7.20 5.01
CA ARG A 155 8.87 -7.53 6.23
C ARG A 155 9.69 -6.33 6.69
N TYR A 156 10.50 -5.75 5.81
CA TYR A 156 11.31 -4.57 6.14
C TYR A 156 10.47 -3.38 6.59
N LEU A 157 9.33 -3.14 5.93
CA LEU A 157 8.41 -2.06 6.29
C LEU A 157 7.88 -2.24 7.71
N LEU A 158 7.38 -3.43 8.04
CA LEU A 158 6.83 -3.70 9.36
C LEU A 158 7.89 -3.64 10.47
N ASP A 159 9.09 -4.16 10.21
CA ASP A 159 10.22 -4.08 11.15
C ASP A 159 10.55 -2.62 11.49
N HIS A 160 10.59 -1.73 10.49
CA HIS A 160 10.86 -0.30 10.70
C HIS A 160 9.69 0.51 11.25
N LEU A 161 8.46 -0.01 11.18
CA LEU A 161 7.29 0.62 11.80
C LEU A 161 7.14 0.21 13.28
N HIS A 162 7.76 -0.90 13.69
CA HIS A 162 7.67 -1.43 15.04
C HIS A 162 8.75 -0.91 15.99
N LEU A 163 9.94 -0.58 15.45
CA LEU A 163 11.09 -0.03 16.19
C LEU A 163 10.89 1.45 16.56
#